data_AF-A0A382W8C7-F1
#
_entry.id   AF-A0A382W8C7-F1
#
_cell.length_a   1.000
_cell.length_b   1.000
_cell.length_c   1.000
_cell.angle_alpha   90.00
_cell.angle_beta   90.00
_cell.angle_gamma   90.00
#
_symmetry.space_group_name_H-M   'P 1'
#
loop_
_entity.id
_entity.type
_entity.pdbx_description
1 polymer ?
#
loop_
_entity_poly.entity_id
_entity_poly.type
_entity_poly.pdbx_seq_one_letter_code
_entity_poly.pdbx_strand_id
1 'polypeptide(L)'
;MQRCQWALRNNPIFSERGHSVSTGQSISGELNAFFKGQIVPLSEAKVNVMTHALHYGTGVFEGIRGNWNEEEGTVNIFRLREHYERLLRGCKLLMLDIPYSLDQLCDITVELVNKNGHK
;
A
#
# COMPACT_ATOMS: atom_id res chain seq x y z
N MET A 1 -4.75 8.61 -30.68
CA MET A 1 -3.98 7.48 -30.10
C MET A 1 -2.62 7.33 -30.81
N GLN A 2 -1.86 8.41 -31.03
CA GLN A 2 -0.52 8.35 -31.67
C GLN A 2 0.51 9.34 -31.07
N ARG A 3 0.18 10.05 -29.98
CA ARG A 3 1.08 11.03 -29.35
C ARG A 3 1.79 10.55 -28.08
N CYS A 4 1.38 9.42 -27.49
CA CYS A 4 2.06 8.84 -26.32
C CYS A 4 3.31 8.02 -26.66
N GLN A 5 3.49 7.58 -27.91
CA GLN A 5 4.63 6.73 -28.29
C GLN A 5 5.95 7.49 -28.47
N TRP A 6 5.93 8.80 -28.70
CA TRP A 6 7.16 9.56 -28.93
C TRP A 6 7.98 9.80 -27.64
N ALA A 7 7.32 10.00 -26.50
CA ALA A 7 7.99 10.23 -25.21
C ALA A 7 8.70 8.99 -24.64
N LEU A 8 8.40 7.80 -25.16
CA LEU A 8 9.02 6.54 -24.71
C LEU A 8 10.23 6.12 -25.55
N ARG A 9 10.38 6.63 -26.79
CA ARG A 9 11.43 6.15 -27.72
C ARG A 9 12.79 6.84 -27.57
N ASN A 10 12.86 8.00 -26.94
CA ASN A 10 14.10 8.76 -26.78
C ASN A 10 14.52 8.94 -25.30
N ASN A 11 13.90 8.19 -24.39
CA ASN A 11 14.31 8.18 -22.99
C ASN A 11 15.24 6.97 -22.75
N PRO A 12 16.52 7.16 -22.42
CA PRO A 12 17.49 6.07 -22.25
C PRO A 12 17.17 5.10 -21.11
N ILE A 13 16.05 5.30 -20.40
CA ILE A 13 15.56 4.45 -19.31
C ILE A 13 14.88 3.17 -19.83
N PHE A 14 14.37 3.13 -21.07
CA PHE A 14 13.39 2.12 -21.49
C PHE A 14 13.75 1.22 -22.69
N SER A 15 15.01 1.15 -23.14
CA SER A 15 15.39 0.13 -24.15
C SER A 15 16.30 -0.95 -23.58
N GLU A 16 15.69 -2.13 -23.40
CA GLU A 16 16.33 -3.45 -23.54
C GLU A 16 17.53 -3.72 -22.64
N ARG A 17 17.30 -3.92 -21.34
CA ARG A 17 18.05 -4.93 -20.58
C ARG A 17 17.09 -5.62 -19.61
N GLY A 18 17.02 -6.95 -19.71
CA GLY A 18 16.44 -7.79 -18.67
C GLY A 18 17.22 -7.56 -17.39
N HIS A 19 16.71 -6.70 -16.54
CA HIS A 19 17.39 -6.27 -15.33
C HIS A 19 16.55 -6.70 -14.13
N SER A 20 17.08 -7.69 -13.42
CA SER A 20 16.86 -7.87 -12.00
C SER A 20 16.85 -6.51 -11.33
N VAL A 21 15.70 -6.12 -10.78
CA VAL A 21 15.59 -4.92 -9.96
C VAL A 21 16.48 -5.17 -8.73
N SER A 22 17.70 -4.68 -8.78
CA SER A 22 18.56 -4.56 -7.62
C SER A 22 18.03 -3.40 -6.77
N THR A 23 16.91 -3.60 -6.07
CA THR A 23 16.55 -2.78 -4.93
C THR A 23 17.43 -3.25 -3.77
N GLY A 24 18.56 -2.57 -3.59
CA GLY A 24 19.44 -2.74 -2.45
C GLY A 24 18.78 -2.22 -1.18
N GLN A 25 17.91 -3.03 -0.58
CA GLN A 25 17.68 -3.07 0.85
C GLN A 25 17.11 -4.46 1.15
N SER A 26 17.95 -5.35 1.67
CA SER A 26 17.51 -6.65 2.17
C SER A 26 16.58 -6.39 3.36
N ILE A 27 15.27 -6.56 3.15
CA ILE A 27 14.31 -6.65 4.24
C ILE A 27 14.69 -7.93 4.99
N SER A 28 15.43 -7.79 6.09
CA SER A 28 15.98 -8.91 6.86
C SER A 28 14.96 -9.55 7.81
N GLY A 29 13.70 -9.09 7.78
CA GLY A 29 12.59 -9.60 8.56
C GLY A 29 11.38 -9.97 7.70
N GLU A 30 10.54 -10.86 8.22
CA GLU A 30 9.27 -11.22 7.60
C GLU A 30 8.33 -10.00 7.58
N LEU A 31 7.84 -9.64 6.39
CA LEU A 31 6.86 -8.55 6.24
C LEU A 31 5.54 -8.95 6.87
N ASN A 32 4.89 -8.01 7.54
CA ASN A 32 3.59 -8.18 8.16
C ASN A 32 2.52 -7.39 7.40
N ALA A 33 1.28 -7.86 7.48
CA ALA A 33 0.08 -7.22 6.96
C ALA A 33 -1.03 -7.22 8.02
N PHE A 34 -1.86 -6.19 8.04
CA PHE A 34 -3.10 -6.20 8.83
C PHE A 34 -4.21 -6.92 8.04
N PHE A 35 -4.68 -8.05 8.57
CA PHE A 35 -5.69 -8.88 7.91
C PHE A 35 -6.67 -9.44 8.93
N LYS A 36 -7.98 -9.25 8.70
CA LYS A 36 -9.07 -9.74 9.57
C LYS A 36 -8.92 -9.37 11.05
N GLY A 37 -8.49 -8.14 11.34
CA GLY A 37 -8.42 -7.61 12.71
C GLY A 37 -7.11 -7.87 13.45
N GLN A 38 -6.13 -8.47 12.78
CA GLN A 38 -4.83 -8.81 13.38
C GLN A 38 -3.68 -8.52 12.42
N ILE A 39 -2.51 -8.27 12.97
CA ILE A 39 -1.26 -8.18 12.19
C ILE A 39 -0.70 -9.60 12.07
N VAL A 40 -0.58 -10.08 10.84
CA VAL A 40 -0.12 -11.42 10.48
C VAL A 40 1.07 -11.33 9.53
N PRO A 41 1.88 -12.39 9.41
CA PRO A 41 2.83 -12.50 8.32
C PRO A 41 2.18 -12.31 6.95
N LEU A 42 2.86 -11.64 6.03
CA LEU A 42 2.35 -11.37 4.68
C LEU A 42 1.95 -12.65 3.94
N SER A 43 2.67 -13.75 4.21
CA SER A 43 2.39 -15.09 3.66
C SER A 43 1.02 -15.65 4.08
N GLU A 44 0.45 -15.17 5.18
CA GLU A 44 -0.84 -15.61 5.75
C GLU A 44 -2.02 -14.73 5.35
N ALA A 45 -1.76 -13.53 4.81
CA ALA A 45 -2.79 -12.59 4.33
C ALA A 45 -3.40 -13.04 2.99
N LYS A 46 -4.14 -14.16 3.02
CA LYS A 46 -4.70 -14.84 1.83
C LYS A 46 -6.17 -14.49 1.62
N VAL A 47 -6.52 -14.16 0.38
CA VAL A 47 -7.91 -13.99 -0.09
C VAL A 47 -8.31 -15.14 -1.01
N ASN A 48 -9.59 -15.50 -1.00
CA ASN A 48 -10.11 -16.51 -1.92
C ASN A 48 -10.18 -15.94 -3.34
N VAL A 49 -9.82 -16.73 -4.36
CA VAL A 49 -9.92 -16.35 -5.77
C VAL A 49 -11.36 -15.97 -6.13
N MET A 50 -12.36 -16.65 -5.58
CA MET A 50 -13.79 -16.38 -5.76
C MET A 50 -14.30 -15.15 -4.99
N THR A 51 -13.44 -14.35 -4.37
CA THR A 51 -13.90 -13.17 -3.64
C THR A 51 -14.56 -12.17 -4.60
N HIS A 52 -15.66 -11.56 -4.14
CA HIS A 52 -16.50 -10.68 -4.96
C HIS A 52 -15.72 -9.43 -5.45
N ALA A 53 -14.73 -8.97 -4.66
CA ALA A 53 -13.86 -7.86 -5.04
C ALA A 53 -13.06 -8.15 -6.32
N LEU A 54 -12.62 -9.40 -6.55
CA LEU A 54 -11.83 -9.78 -7.73
C LEU A 54 -12.69 -9.96 -8.98
N HIS A 55 -13.94 -10.40 -8.82
CA HIS A 55 -14.84 -10.66 -9.94
C HIS A 55 -15.64 -9.44 -10.39
N TYR A 56 -16.01 -8.58 -9.44
CA TYR A 56 -16.95 -7.48 -9.67
C TYR A 56 -16.41 -6.12 -9.24
N GLY A 57 -15.12 -6.03 -8.87
CA GLY A 57 -14.47 -4.75 -8.52
C GLY A 57 -15.02 -4.10 -7.26
N THR A 58 -15.67 -4.88 -6.39
CA THR A 58 -16.29 -4.39 -5.14
C THR A 58 -15.26 -4.25 -4.02
N GLY A 59 -14.38 -3.25 -4.18
CA GLY A 59 -13.35 -2.94 -3.20
C GLY A 59 -13.03 -1.45 -3.19
N VAL A 60 -12.51 -1.00 -2.06
CA VAL A 60 -11.98 0.36 -1.88
C VAL A 60 -10.54 0.22 -1.45
N PHE A 61 -9.66 1.02 -2.02
CA PHE A 61 -8.24 1.04 -1.67
C PHE A 61 -7.76 2.48 -1.52
N GLU A 62 -6.68 2.64 -0.78
CA GLU A 62 -5.96 3.89 -0.63
C GLU A 62 -4.48 3.68 -0.87
N GLY A 63 -3.82 4.69 -1.41
CA GLY A 63 -2.37 4.73 -1.54
C GLY A 63 -1.82 5.74 -0.55
N ILE A 64 -1.16 5.26 0.51
CA ILE A 64 -0.57 6.09 1.56
C ILE A 64 0.95 6.03 1.41
N ARG A 65 1.61 7.18 1.40
CA ARG A 65 3.07 7.27 1.29
C ARG A 65 3.70 7.64 2.63
N GLY A 66 4.67 6.82 3.04
CA GLY A 66 5.63 7.16 4.08
C GLY A 66 6.99 7.44 3.45
N ASN A 67 7.68 8.50 3.91
CA ASN A 67 9.05 8.78 3.51
C ASN A 67 9.97 8.62 4.73
N TRP A 68 11.13 7.99 4.52
CA TRP A 68 12.15 7.89 5.56
C TRP A 68 12.74 9.26 5.87
N ASN A 69 12.81 9.61 7.15
CA ASN A 69 13.54 10.77 7.63
C ASN A 69 14.84 10.28 8.29
N GLU A 70 15.98 10.55 7.66
CA GLU A 70 17.29 10.16 8.17
C GLU A 70 17.65 10.86 9.49
N GLU A 71 17.20 12.10 9.70
CA GLU A 71 17.51 12.88 10.90
C GLU A 71 16.77 12.36 12.13
N GLU A 72 15.50 11.96 11.95
CA GLU A 72 14.65 11.45 13.02
C GLU A 72 14.77 9.93 13.18
N GLY A 73 15.30 9.23 12.16
CA GLY A 73 15.35 7.77 12.13
C GLY A 73 13.96 7.13 12.09
N THR A 74 12.98 7.83 11.54
CA THR A 74 11.56 7.43 11.52
C THR A 74 10.94 7.60 10.14
N VAL A 75 9.85 6.87 9.89
CA VAL A 75 9.03 7.05 8.68
C VAL A 75 7.96 8.10 8.95
N ASN A 76 7.96 9.17 8.15
CA ASN A 76 6.94 10.21 8.19
C ASN A 76 5.83 9.90 7.18
N ILE A 77 4.63 9.63 7.68
CA ILE A 77 3.45 9.28 6.88
C ILE A 77 2.70 10.56 6.51
N PHE A 78 2.56 10.82 5.21
CA PHE A 78 1.95 12.05 4.73
C PHE A 78 0.41 11.97 4.79
N ARG A 79 -0.22 12.92 5.51
CA ARG A 79 -1.69 13.15 5.53
C ARG A 79 -2.52 11.89 5.79
N LEU A 80 -2.07 11.07 6.76
CA LEU A 80 -2.66 9.77 7.08
C LEU A 80 -4.17 9.84 7.32
N ARG A 81 -4.61 10.83 8.09
CA ARG A 81 -6.03 11.01 8.42
C ARG A 81 -6.88 11.24 7.17
N GLU A 82 -6.45 12.12 6.27
CA GLU A 82 -7.22 12.46 5.07
C GLU A 82 -7.30 11.31 4.06
N HIS A 83 -6.28 10.43 4.04
CA HIS A 83 -6.37 9.17 3.30
C HIS A 83 -7.51 8.30 3.85
N TYR A 84 -7.61 8.11 5.15
CA TYR A 84 -8.68 7.30 5.74
C TYR A 84 -10.07 7.94 5.67
N GLU A 85 -10.16 9.27 5.71
CA GLU A 85 -11.43 9.97 5.44
C GLU A 85 -11.93 9.72 4.01
N ARG A 86 -11.01 9.62 3.03
CA ARG A 86 -11.35 9.27 1.65
C ARG A 86 -11.71 7.79 1.51
N LEU A 87 -10.97 6.90 2.18
CA LEU A 87 -11.30 5.46 2.23
C LEU A 87 -12.72 5.24 2.77
N LEU A 88 -13.05 5.83 3.93
CA LEU A 88 -14.36 5.67 4.57
C LEU A 88 -15.50 6.23 3.72
N ARG A 89 -15.25 7.31 2.96
CA ARG A 89 -16.22 7.81 1.96
C ARG A 89 -16.42 6.81 0.83
N GLY A 90 -15.35 6.20 0.33
CA GLY A 90 -15.44 5.11 -0.66
C GLY A 90 -16.22 3.90 -0.15
N CYS A 91 -15.99 3.50 1.11
CA CYS A 91 -16.72 2.40 1.75
C CYS A 91 -18.23 2.68 1.77
N LYS A 92 -18.63 3.91 2.15
CA LYS A 92 -20.04 4.33 2.15
C LYS A 92 -20.68 4.28 0.76
N LEU A 93 -19.95 4.67 -0.30
CA LEU A 93 -20.46 4.63 -1.68
C LEU A 93 -20.73 3.19 -2.15
N LEU A 94 -19.94 2.23 -1.71
CA LEU A 94 -20.10 0.81 -2.03
C LEU A 94 -20.94 0.05 -0.98
N MET A 95 -21.55 0.76 -0.01
CA MET A 95 -22.30 0.16 1.09
C MET A 95 -21.50 -0.90 1.86
N LEU A 96 -20.19 -0.65 2.05
CA LEU A 96 -19.29 -1.49 2.83
C LEU A 96 -19.18 -0.94 4.25
N ASP A 97 -19.56 -1.75 5.23
CA ASP A 97 -19.36 -1.45 6.64
C ASP A 97 -18.04 -2.06 7.12
N ILE A 98 -17.16 -1.21 7.67
CA ILE A 98 -15.92 -1.65 8.31
C ILE A 98 -15.96 -1.36 9.80
N PRO A 99 -15.49 -2.29 10.66
CA PRO A 99 -15.62 -2.18 12.12
C PRO A 99 -14.47 -1.34 12.73
N TYR A 100 -14.08 -0.25 12.08
CA TYR A 100 -12.97 0.60 12.54
C TYR A 100 -13.33 2.09 12.43
N SER A 101 -13.01 2.85 13.47
CA SER A 101 -13.02 4.30 13.42
C SER A 101 -11.83 4.81 12.61
N LEU A 102 -11.92 6.07 12.19
CA LEU A 102 -10.84 6.78 11.51
C LEU A 102 -9.53 6.76 12.33
N ASP A 103 -9.64 6.99 13.65
CA ASP A 103 -8.49 7.01 14.55
C ASP A 103 -7.88 5.61 14.69
N GLN A 104 -8.71 4.57 14.83
CA GLN A 104 -8.24 3.17 14.87
C GLN A 104 -7.49 2.79 13.59
N LEU A 105 -7.96 3.21 12.42
CA LEU A 105 -7.26 2.95 11.16
C LEU A 105 -5.89 3.65 11.10
N CYS A 106 -5.80 4.87 11.64
CA CYS A 106 -4.52 5.58 11.74
C CYS A 106 -3.56 4.80 12.66
N ASP A 107 -4.02 4.41 13.85
CA ASP A 107 -3.22 3.68 14.85
C ASP A 107 -2.73 2.33 14.30
N ILE A 108 -3.61 1.56 13.66
CA ILE A 108 -3.28 0.28 13.02
C ILE A 108 -2.16 0.47 11.97
N THR A 109 -2.22 1.56 11.20
CA THR A 109 -1.21 1.83 10.15
C THR A 109 0.13 2.16 10.76
N VAL A 110 0.15 3.00 11.79
CA VAL A 110 1.38 3.36 12.51
C VAL A 110 1.99 2.12 13.17
N GLU A 111 1.18 1.28 13.81
CA GLU A 111 1.64 0.02 14.39
C GLU A 111 2.24 -0.91 13.32
N LEU A 112 1.57 -1.04 12.16
CA LEU A 112 2.04 -1.89 11.07
C LEU A 112 3.37 -1.40 10.48
N VAL A 113 3.53 -0.09 10.28
CA VAL A 113 4.78 0.52 9.80
C VAL A 113 5.91 0.27 10.80
N ASN A 114 5.64 0.44 12.10
CA ASN A 114 6.63 0.18 13.16
C ASN A 114 7.06 -1.29 13.20
N LYS A 115 6.12 -2.24 13.04
CA LYS A 115 6.41 -3.68 13.01
C LYS A 115 7.22 -4.11 11.79
N ASN A 116 7.04 -3.44 10.65
CA ASN A 116 7.76 -3.77 9.43
C ASN A 116 9.17 -3.14 9.37
N GLY A 117 9.53 -2.29 10.33
CA GLY A 117 10.93 -1.91 10.60
C GLY A 117 11.67 -1.37 9.37
N HIS A 118 10.99 -0.61 8.51
CA HIS A 118 11.60 0.03 7.35
C HIS A 118 12.70 1.00 7.83
N LYS A 119 13.96 0.67 7.53
CA LYS A 119 15.15 1.50 7.64
C LYS A 119 15.65 1.82 6.24
#